data_AF-A0A4Y2A0R8-F1
#
_entry.id   AF-A0A4Y2A0R8-F1
#
_cell.length_a   1.000
_cell.length_b   1.000
_cell.length_c   1.000
_cell.angle_alpha   90.00
_cell.angle_beta   90.00
_cell.angle_gamma   90.00
#
_symmetry.space_group_name_H-M   'P 1'
#
loop_
_entity.id
_entity.type
_entity.pdbx_description
1 polymer ?
#
loop_
_entity_poly.entity_id
_entity_poly.type
_entity_poly.pdbx_seq_one_letter_code
_entity_poly.pdbx_strand_id
1 'polypeptide(L)'
;MIESPAPCEVRSVIRFLSARNLSAADIHRQICEVYGATAMCEGKVRKWVRDFKTGRDNVHDDSRSGRPSVIMDDMVASVEAKILENKHFTISTLSNDFPELPRSVLYKIVSEKLNFRKLCSRWVPKLLTEDHKNKGFKCLLNFLAHYNEEDDAMLSWIVKGDETWVSHVTPESKQQSMEWRHTHSPVRVKAKQTLSQCKIMASIFWDRHGVLFVDFMQRGTTMNAVAYGQTLRKLRRAIQNKRLHADRGNFATP
;
A
#
# COMPACT_ATOMS: atom_id res chain seq x y z
N MET A 1 4.12 -54.19 -11.15
CA MET A 1 3.02 -53.41 -10.55
C MET A 1 3.52 -52.00 -10.35
N ILE A 2 2.69 -50.99 -10.65
CA ILE A 2 3.03 -49.59 -10.35
C ILE A 2 2.71 -49.36 -8.87
N GLU A 3 3.73 -49.04 -8.07
CA GLU A 3 3.58 -48.83 -6.63
C GLU A 3 3.04 -47.42 -6.34
N SER A 4 1.92 -47.34 -5.60
CA SER A 4 1.29 -46.09 -5.13
C SER A 4 0.93 -45.05 -6.23
N PRO A 5 0.06 -45.39 -7.20
CA PRO A 5 -0.36 -44.44 -8.22
C PRO A 5 -1.18 -43.28 -7.65
N ALA A 6 -1.03 -42.09 -8.22
CA ALA A 6 -1.88 -40.95 -7.87
C ALA A 6 -3.35 -41.25 -8.26
N PRO A 7 -4.36 -40.85 -7.46
CA PRO A 7 -5.76 -41.12 -7.78
C PRO A 7 -6.21 -40.59 -9.15
N CYS A 8 -5.66 -39.47 -9.61
CA CYS A 8 -5.94 -38.91 -10.93
C CYS A 8 -5.37 -39.77 -12.07
N GLU A 9 -4.25 -40.46 -11.85
CA GLU A 9 -3.62 -41.33 -12.85
C GLU A 9 -4.52 -42.53 -13.15
N VAL A 10 -4.98 -43.23 -12.10
CA VAL A 10 -5.91 -44.36 -12.23
C VAL A 10 -7.21 -43.93 -12.92
N ARG A 11 -7.72 -42.73 -12.61
CA ARG A 11 -8.92 -42.17 -13.26
C ARG A 11 -8.71 -41.82 -14.73
N SER A 12 -7.52 -41.35 -15.11
CA SER A 12 -7.16 -41.14 -16.51
C SER A 12 -7.17 -42.44 -17.31
N VAL A 13 -6.67 -43.53 -16.71
CA VAL A 13 -6.74 -44.87 -17.32
C VAL A 13 -8.18 -45.35 -17.44
N ILE A 14 -9.02 -45.14 -16.41
CA ILE A 14 -10.46 -45.43 -16.48
C ILE A 14 -11.12 -44.66 -17.64
N ARG A 15 -10.80 -43.37 -17.80
CA ARG A 15 -11.32 -42.54 -18.89
C ARG A 15 -10.95 -43.11 -20.26
N PHE A 16 -9.67 -43.47 -20.43
CA PHE A 16 -9.16 -44.08 -21.66
C PHE A 16 -9.86 -45.41 -21.98
N LEU A 17 -9.94 -46.33 -21.01
CA LEU A 17 -10.57 -47.64 -21.22
C LEU A 17 -12.09 -47.55 -21.40
N SER A 18 -12.74 -46.59 -20.74
CA SER A 18 -14.16 -46.29 -20.96
C SER A 18 -14.42 -45.78 -22.37
N ALA A 19 -13.54 -44.95 -22.94
CA ALA A 19 -13.65 -44.47 -24.32
C ALA A 19 -13.47 -45.61 -25.35
N ARG A 20 -12.75 -46.68 -24.98
CA ARG A 20 -12.64 -47.92 -25.77
C ARG A 20 -13.84 -48.86 -25.63
N ASN A 21 -14.90 -48.44 -24.92
CA ASN A 21 -16.12 -49.20 -24.69
C ASN A 21 -15.94 -50.50 -23.89
N LEU A 22 -14.91 -50.59 -23.04
CA LEU A 22 -14.77 -51.73 -22.12
C LEU A 22 -15.83 -51.69 -21.02
N SER A 23 -16.23 -52.86 -20.52
CA SER A 23 -17.14 -52.95 -19.38
C SER A 23 -16.42 -52.48 -18.10
N ALA A 24 -17.16 -51.94 -17.14
CA ALA A 24 -16.56 -51.49 -15.88
C ALA A 24 -15.89 -52.63 -15.09
N ALA A 25 -16.36 -53.88 -15.26
CA ALA A 25 -15.75 -55.07 -14.67
C ALA A 25 -14.39 -55.39 -15.32
N ASP A 26 -14.30 -55.31 -16.65
CA ASP A 26 -13.03 -55.50 -17.37
C ASP A 26 -12.01 -54.41 -17.04
N ILE A 27 -12.48 -53.16 -16.92
CA ILE A 27 -11.65 -52.03 -16.51
C ILE A 27 -11.09 -52.25 -15.09
N HIS A 28 -11.93 -52.71 -14.15
CA HIS A 28 -11.48 -53.02 -12.80
C HIS A 28 -10.43 -54.15 -12.78
N ARG A 29 -10.62 -55.22 -13.57
CA ARG A 29 -9.63 -56.30 -13.70
C ARG A 29 -8.28 -55.78 -14.19
N GLN A 30 -8.26 -54.97 -15.25
CA GLN A 30 -7.02 -54.40 -15.79
C GLN A 30 -6.34 -53.44 -14.80
N ILE A 31 -7.13 -52.66 -14.05
CA ILE A 31 -6.57 -51.79 -13.01
C ILE A 31 -5.93 -52.63 -11.90
N CYS A 32 -6.57 -53.70 -11.45
CA CYS A 32 -6.01 -54.59 -10.44
C CYS A 32 -4.73 -55.29 -10.91
N GLU A 33 -4.64 -55.66 -12.19
CA GLU A 33 -3.44 -56.27 -12.79
C GLU A 33 -2.23 -55.31 -12.79
N VAL A 34 -2.44 -54.03 -13.11
CA VAL A 34 -1.36 -53.05 -13.28
C VAL A 34 -1.00 -52.33 -11.96
N TYR A 35 -2.02 -51.92 -11.21
CA TYR A 35 -1.92 -51.05 -10.03
C TYR A 35 -2.15 -51.77 -8.70
N GLY A 36 -2.53 -53.06 -8.73
CA GLY A 36 -2.81 -53.86 -7.54
C GLY A 36 -4.26 -53.78 -7.07
N ALA A 37 -4.67 -54.78 -6.28
CA ALA A 37 -6.06 -54.95 -5.83
C ALA A 37 -6.56 -53.81 -4.91
N THR A 38 -5.67 -53.03 -4.31
CA THR A 38 -5.99 -51.93 -3.39
C THR A 38 -6.13 -50.57 -4.07
N ALA A 39 -5.85 -50.47 -5.38
CA ALA A 39 -5.81 -49.19 -6.09
C ALA A 39 -7.19 -48.48 -6.16
N MET A 40 -8.25 -49.22 -6.53
CA MET A 40 -9.61 -48.67 -6.58
C MET A 40 -10.64 -49.79 -6.57
N CYS A 41 -11.65 -49.70 -5.69
CA CYS A 41 -12.73 -50.70 -5.69
C CYS A 41 -13.64 -50.57 -6.92
N GLU A 42 -14.22 -51.70 -7.34
CA GLU A 42 -15.09 -51.79 -8.52
C GLU A 42 -16.24 -50.77 -8.51
N GLY A 43 -16.83 -50.48 -7.34
CA GLY A 43 -17.88 -49.48 -7.20
C GLY A 43 -17.44 -48.06 -7.62
N LYS A 44 -16.21 -47.67 -7.28
CA LYS A 44 -15.62 -46.40 -7.71
C LYS A 44 -15.33 -46.40 -9.21
N VAL A 45 -14.85 -47.52 -9.77
CA VAL A 45 -14.63 -47.66 -11.22
C VAL A 45 -15.95 -47.50 -11.98
N ARG A 46 -17.02 -48.19 -11.56
CA ARG A 46 -18.36 -48.04 -12.17
C ARG A 46 -18.89 -46.62 -12.11
N LYS A 47 -18.68 -45.91 -10.99
CA LYS A 47 -19.04 -44.49 -10.85
C LYS A 47 -18.29 -43.64 -11.88
N TRP A 48 -16.97 -43.74 -11.94
CA TRP A 48 -16.17 -42.96 -12.90
C TRP A 48 -16.51 -43.26 -14.36
N VAL A 49 -16.73 -44.53 -14.72
CA VAL A 49 -17.21 -44.92 -16.06
C VAL A 49 -18.54 -44.25 -16.38
N ARG A 50 -19.48 -44.22 -15.43
CA ARG A 50 -20.76 -43.52 -15.60
C ARG A 50 -20.55 -42.01 -15.79
N ASP A 51 -19.76 -41.39 -14.91
CA ASP A 51 -19.50 -39.95 -14.93
C ASP A 51 -18.85 -39.52 -16.28
N PHE A 52 -17.89 -40.30 -16.79
CA PHE A 52 -17.28 -40.07 -18.11
C PHE A 52 -18.27 -40.28 -19.26
N LYS A 53 -19.16 -41.28 -19.19
CA LYS A 53 -20.23 -41.46 -20.19
C LYS A 53 -21.26 -40.33 -20.17
N THR A 54 -21.50 -39.71 -19.01
CA THR A 54 -22.37 -38.53 -18.88
C THR A 54 -21.69 -37.21 -19.28
N GLY A 55 -20.47 -37.25 -19.82
CA GLY A 55 -19.79 -36.09 -20.38
C GLY A 55 -18.82 -35.36 -19.45
N ARG A 56 -18.51 -35.91 -18.26
CA ARG A 56 -17.42 -35.36 -17.42
C ARG A 56 -16.08 -35.54 -18.13
N ASP A 57 -15.25 -34.51 -18.15
CA ASP A 57 -13.90 -34.51 -18.74
C ASP A 57 -12.78 -34.43 -17.69
N ASN A 58 -13.06 -33.88 -16.51
CA ASN A 58 -12.10 -33.73 -15.43
C ASN A 58 -11.90 -35.03 -14.62
N VAL A 59 -10.63 -35.46 -14.47
CA VAL A 59 -10.20 -36.63 -13.67
C VAL A 59 -9.96 -36.31 -12.19
N HIS A 60 -9.91 -35.02 -11.82
CA HIS A 60 -9.78 -34.59 -10.44
C HIS A 60 -11.13 -34.62 -9.71
N ASP A 61 -11.09 -34.69 -8.38
CA ASP A 61 -12.29 -34.51 -7.55
C ASP A 61 -12.86 -33.12 -7.79
N ASP A 62 -14.20 -32.99 -7.79
CA ASP A 62 -14.83 -31.68 -7.80
C ASP A 62 -14.51 -30.94 -6.50
N SER A 63 -14.55 -29.62 -6.56
CA SER A 63 -14.47 -28.77 -5.38
C SER A 63 -15.48 -29.26 -4.35
N ARG A 64 -14.98 -29.75 -3.21
CA ARG A 64 -15.85 -30.17 -2.11
C ARG A 64 -16.60 -28.94 -1.62
N SER A 65 -17.93 -29.01 -1.55
CA SER A 65 -18.70 -28.03 -0.81
C SER A 65 -18.19 -28.06 0.64
N GLY A 66 -17.47 -27.02 1.04
CA GLY A 66 -17.01 -26.87 2.41
C GLY A 66 -18.19 -26.75 3.38
N ARG A 67 -17.90 -26.71 4.68
CA ARG A 67 -18.92 -26.34 5.67
C ARG A 67 -19.53 -24.99 5.27
N PRO A 68 -20.87 -24.87 5.19
CA PRO A 68 -21.51 -23.59 4.94
C PRO A 68 -20.95 -22.56 5.91
N SER A 69 -20.48 -21.44 5.37
CA SER A 69 -20.11 -20.27 6.18
C SER A 69 -21.34 -19.92 7.03
N VAL A 70 -21.19 -19.90 8.35
CA VAL A 70 -22.25 -19.44 9.28
C VAL A 70 -22.55 -17.93 9.06
N ILE A 71 -21.73 -17.25 8.27
CA ILE A 71 -21.91 -15.88 7.87
C ILE A 71 -22.84 -15.85 6.66
N MET A 72 -24.09 -15.45 6.89
CA MET A 72 -25.06 -15.13 5.84
C MET A 72 -24.74 -13.77 5.21
N ASP A 73 -25.06 -13.60 3.91
CA ASP A 73 -24.71 -12.39 3.16
C ASP A 73 -25.41 -11.12 3.69
N ASP A 74 -26.58 -11.28 4.32
CA ASP A 74 -27.32 -10.21 5.01
C ASP A 74 -26.56 -9.65 6.23
N MET A 75 -25.89 -10.52 6.98
CA MET A 75 -25.05 -10.14 8.12
C MET A 75 -23.80 -9.41 7.65
N VAL A 76 -23.20 -9.84 6.53
CA VAL A 76 -22.07 -9.13 5.91
C VAL A 76 -22.47 -7.72 5.52
N ALA A 77 -23.62 -7.57 4.85
CA ALA A 77 -24.13 -6.26 4.44
C ALA A 77 -24.45 -5.35 5.64
N SER A 78 -25.00 -5.92 6.72
CA SER A 78 -25.29 -5.17 7.96
C SER A 78 -24.00 -4.68 8.64
N VAL A 79 -22.97 -5.54 8.71
CA VAL A 79 -21.65 -5.17 9.22
C VAL A 79 -21.01 -4.08 8.36
N GLU A 80 -21.10 -4.18 7.03
CA GLU A 80 -20.58 -3.15 6.12
C GLU A 80 -21.28 -1.80 6.30
N ALA A 81 -22.61 -1.79 6.38
CA ALA A 81 -23.38 -0.57 6.62
C ALA A 81 -22.94 0.12 7.92
N LYS A 82 -22.70 -0.65 8.99
CA LYS A 82 -22.23 -0.11 10.27
C LYS A 82 -20.83 0.49 10.17
N ILE A 83 -19.94 -0.13 9.41
CA ILE A 83 -18.59 0.38 9.16
C ILE A 83 -18.62 1.68 8.36
N LEU A 84 -19.54 1.81 7.40
CA LEU A 84 -19.68 3.01 6.58
C LEU A 84 -20.22 4.20 7.37
N GLU A 85 -21.06 3.96 8.39
CA GLU A 85 -21.52 4.99 9.35
C GLU A 85 -20.33 5.58 10.13
N ASN A 86 -19.45 4.72 10.66
CA ASN A 86 -18.24 5.16 11.36
C ASN A 86 -17.02 4.31 10.99
N LYS A 87 -16.22 4.83 10.06
CA LYS A 87 -14.99 4.17 9.59
C LYS A 87 -13.87 4.13 10.66
N HIS A 88 -14.00 4.89 11.75
CA HIS A 88 -13.08 4.89 12.88
C HIS A 88 -13.58 3.98 14.01
N PHE A 89 -13.54 2.66 13.77
CA PHE A 89 -14.00 1.66 14.73
C PHE A 89 -12.87 0.74 15.21
N THR A 90 -13.16 -0.01 16.27
CA THR A 90 -12.35 -1.16 16.71
C THR A 90 -13.18 -2.44 16.57
N ILE A 91 -12.53 -3.59 16.45
CA ILE A 91 -13.26 -4.88 16.46
C ILE A 91 -14.07 -5.04 17.77
N SER A 92 -13.64 -4.41 18.87
CA SER A 92 -14.41 -4.40 20.12
C SER A 92 -15.70 -3.61 20.04
N THR A 93 -15.66 -2.40 19.48
CA THR A 93 -16.88 -1.59 19.32
C THR A 93 -17.85 -2.27 18.37
N LEU A 94 -17.35 -2.82 17.26
CA LEU A 94 -18.17 -3.57 16.30
C LEU A 94 -18.78 -4.83 16.93
N SER A 95 -18.06 -5.51 17.83
CA SER A 95 -18.60 -6.67 18.57
C SER A 95 -19.70 -6.32 19.55
N ASN A 96 -19.78 -5.08 20.03
CA ASN A 96 -20.90 -4.63 20.86
C ASN A 96 -22.16 -4.39 20.02
N ASP A 97 -21.99 -3.97 18.76
CA ASP A 97 -23.09 -3.75 17.82
C ASP A 97 -23.64 -5.09 17.26
N PHE A 98 -22.80 -6.13 17.21
CA PHE A 98 -23.14 -7.47 16.73
C PHE A 98 -22.76 -8.56 17.75
N PRO A 99 -23.45 -8.62 18.91
CA PRO A 99 -23.12 -9.56 20.00
C PRO A 99 -23.31 -11.04 19.63
N GLU A 100 -24.14 -11.33 18.62
CA GLU A 100 -24.35 -12.66 18.06
C GLU A 100 -23.16 -13.20 17.27
N LEU A 101 -22.24 -12.31 16.86
CA LEU A 101 -21.04 -12.69 16.11
C LEU A 101 -19.79 -12.66 17.01
N PRO A 102 -18.99 -13.75 17.01
CA PRO A 102 -17.73 -13.72 17.73
C PRO A 102 -16.74 -12.77 17.03
N ARG A 103 -15.88 -12.13 17.84
CA ARG A 103 -14.88 -11.15 17.37
C ARG A 103 -13.99 -11.66 16.22
N SER A 104 -13.67 -12.94 16.21
CA SER A 104 -12.86 -13.56 15.16
C SER A 104 -13.60 -13.61 13.81
N VAL A 105 -14.91 -13.84 13.83
CA VAL A 105 -15.77 -13.80 12.63
C VAL A 105 -15.88 -12.38 12.12
N LEU A 106 -16.15 -11.41 12.99
CA LEU A 106 -16.16 -9.98 12.63
C LEU A 106 -14.84 -9.55 11.99
N TYR A 107 -13.70 -9.96 12.56
CA TYR A 107 -12.40 -9.67 11.97
C TYR A 107 -12.26 -10.23 10.55
N LYS A 108 -12.69 -11.49 10.31
CA LYS A 108 -12.67 -12.10 8.97
C LYS A 108 -13.63 -11.42 7.99
N ILE A 109 -14.82 -11.03 8.45
CA ILE A 109 -15.77 -10.27 7.62
C ILE A 109 -15.11 -8.96 7.16
N VAL A 110 -14.55 -8.18 8.09
CA VAL A 110 -13.90 -6.91 7.77
C VAL A 110 -12.69 -7.08 6.86
N SER A 111 -11.78 -8.00 7.18
CA SER A 111 -10.47 -8.10 6.51
C SER A 111 -10.47 -8.98 5.25
N GLU A 112 -11.22 -10.08 5.23
CA GLU A 112 -11.19 -11.07 4.15
C GLU A 112 -12.41 -10.94 3.21
N LYS A 113 -13.60 -10.72 3.75
CA LYS A 113 -14.83 -10.63 2.94
C LYS A 113 -15.02 -9.24 2.32
N LEU A 114 -14.96 -8.21 3.15
CA LEU A 114 -15.13 -6.82 2.75
C LEU A 114 -13.81 -6.15 2.32
N ASN A 115 -12.66 -6.79 2.56
CA ASN A 115 -11.33 -6.30 2.19
C ASN A 115 -10.97 -4.91 2.76
N PHE A 116 -11.54 -4.52 3.90
CA PHE A 116 -11.14 -3.29 4.57
C PHE A 116 -9.73 -3.42 5.16
N ARG A 117 -8.95 -2.35 5.00
CA ARG A 117 -7.60 -2.24 5.56
C ARG A 117 -7.53 -1.09 6.55
N LYS A 118 -6.84 -1.31 7.67
CA LYS A 118 -6.62 -0.26 8.67
C LYS A 118 -5.45 0.62 8.23
N LEU A 119 -5.76 1.87 7.90
CA LEU A 119 -4.78 2.89 7.53
C LEU A 119 -4.84 4.05 8.53
N CYS A 120 -3.71 4.71 8.74
CA CYS A 120 -3.67 5.96 9.52
C CYS A 120 -3.96 7.15 8.59
N SER A 121 -4.76 8.10 9.08
CA SER A 121 -4.96 9.38 8.40
C SER A 121 -3.62 10.10 8.20
N ARG A 122 -3.47 10.77 7.07
CA ARG A 122 -2.29 11.60 6.79
C ARG A 122 -2.39 12.91 7.57
N TRP A 123 -1.28 13.33 8.18
CA TRP A 123 -1.18 14.66 8.77
C TRP A 123 -1.20 15.71 7.65
N VAL A 124 -2.16 16.63 7.73
CA VAL A 124 -2.23 17.79 6.84
C VAL A 124 -1.92 19.05 7.65
N PRO A 125 -1.17 20.04 7.11
CA PRO A 125 -0.78 21.23 7.86
C PRO A 125 -1.97 22.03 8.41
N LYS A 126 -3.08 22.07 7.67
CA LYS A 126 -4.28 22.81 8.03
C LYS A 126 -5.50 22.26 7.30
N LEU A 127 -6.67 22.28 7.95
CA LEU A 127 -7.94 22.08 7.27
C LEU A 127 -8.33 23.37 6.54
N LEU A 128 -8.43 23.29 5.22
CA LEU A 128 -8.75 24.44 4.38
C LEU A 128 -10.26 24.70 4.37
N THR A 129 -10.64 25.96 4.52
CA THR A 129 -12.00 26.44 4.27
C THR A 129 -12.25 26.49 2.76
N GLU A 130 -13.51 26.55 2.37
CA GLU A 130 -13.87 26.63 0.95
C GLU A 130 -13.27 27.87 0.27
N ASP A 131 -13.24 29.00 0.98
CA ASP A 131 -12.59 30.22 0.50
C ASP A 131 -11.08 30.04 0.24
N HIS A 132 -10.36 29.33 1.12
CA HIS A 132 -8.95 29.05 0.90
C HIS A 132 -8.74 28.16 -0.33
N LYS A 133 -9.60 27.15 -0.54
CA LYS A 133 -9.55 26.30 -1.74
C LYS A 133 -9.83 27.10 -3.00
N ASN A 134 -10.86 27.93 -2.99
CA ASN A 134 -11.23 28.77 -4.13
C ASN A 134 -10.14 29.78 -4.49
N LYS A 135 -9.50 30.41 -3.48
CA LYS A 135 -8.34 31.27 -3.71
C LYS A 135 -7.16 30.48 -4.29
N GLY A 136 -6.85 29.33 -3.72
CA GLY A 136 -5.78 28.44 -4.21
C GLY A 136 -6.03 28.00 -5.65
N PHE A 137 -7.26 27.60 -5.98
CA PHE A 137 -7.66 27.19 -7.33
C PHE A 137 -7.53 28.32 -8.35
N LYS A 138 -8.01 29.53 -8.03
CA LYS A 138 -7.85 30.70 -8.89
C LYS A 138 -6.38 31.06 -9.14
N CYS A 139 -5.55 31.06 -8.10
CA CYS A 139 -4.11 31.29 -8.25
C CYS A 139 -3.46 30.23 -9.14
N LEU A 140 -3.83 28.96 -8.98
CA LEU A 140 -3.29 27.86 -9.76
C LEU A 140 -3.70 27.95 -11.24
N LEU A 141 -4.96 28.30 -11.52
CA LEU A 141 -5.44 28.51 -12.89
C LEU A 141 -4.71 29.65 -13.58
N ASN A 142 -4.52 30.79 -12.90
CA ASN A 142 -3.77 31.90 -13.46
C ASN A 142 -2.31 31.51 -13.74
N PHE A 143 -1.67 30.80 -12.80
CA PHE A 143 -0.30 30.32 -13.00
C PHE A 143 -0.20 29.35 -14.19
N LEU A 144 -1.18 28.45 -14.33
CA LEU A 144 -1.23 27.51 -15.45
C LEU A 144 -1.47 28.21 -16.79
N ALA A 145 -2.33 29.23 -16.83
CA ALA A 145 -2.56 30.02 -18.04
C ALA A 145 -1.27 30.71 -18.51
N HIS A 146 -0.53 31.36 -17.60
CA HIS A 146 0.77 31.95 -17.92
C HIS A 146 1.81 30.91 -18.35
N TYR A 147 1.83 29.75 -17.71
CA TYR A 147 2.71 28.65 -18.14
C TYR A 147 2.37 28.17 -19.56
N ASN A 148 1.11 28.14 -19.97
CA ASN A 148 0.75 27.76 -21.34
C ASN A 148 1.14 28.82 -22.39
N GLU A 149 1.31 30.07 -22.00
CA GLU A 149 1.72 31.17 -22.91
C GLU A 149 3.25 31.26 -23.04
N GLU A 150 3.97 31.16 -21.92
CA GLU A 150 5.42 31.37 -21.86
C GLU A 150 6.24 30.06 -21.74
N ASP A 151 5.57 28.93 -21.57
CA ASP A 151 6.15 27.60 -21.38
C ASP A 151 7.26 27.60 -20.30
N ASP A 152 8.31 26.82 -20.53
CA ASP A 152 9.46 26.67 -19.65
C ASP A 152 10.28 27.95 -19.45
N ALA A 153 10.09 28.99 -20.27
CA ALA A 153 10.79 30.26 -20.12
C ALA A 153 10.40 30.96 -18.82
N MET A 154 9.11 30.97 -18.48
CA MET A 154 8.60 31.54 -17.22
C MET A 154 9.29 30.91 -16.00
N LEU A 155 9.45 29.58 -16.01
CA LEU A 155 10.07 28.84 -14.91
C LEU A 155 11.55 29.19 -14.69
N SER A 156 12.25 29.67 -15.73
CA SER A 156 13.65 30.09 -15.62
C SER A 156 13.86 31.35 -14.78
N TRP A 157 12.83 32.20 -14.67
CA TRP A 157 12.92 33.45 -13.93
C TRP A 157 12.50 33.32 -12.47
N ILE A 158 11.82 32.24 -12.10
CA ILE A 158 11.31 32.01 -10.76
C ILE A 158 12.45 31.69 -9.79
N VAL A 159 12.57 32.51 -8.76
CA VAL A 159 13.37 32.23 -7.56
C VAL A 159 12.40 31.95 -6.42
N LYS A 160 12.56 30.81 -5.75
CA LYS A 160 11.80 30.45 -4.55
C LYS A 160 12.69 30.57 -3.33
N GLY A 161 12.07 30.78 -2.18
CA GLY A 161 12.74 30.71 -0.90
C GLY A 161 11.79 30.31 0.20
N ASP A 162 12.36 29.73 1.26
CA ASP A 162 11.63 29.34 2.46
C ASP A 162 12.55 29.41 3.68
N GLU A 163 11.96 29.52 4.85
CA GLU A 163 12.66 29.54 6.14
C GLU A 163 12.36 28.27 6.92
N THR A 164 13.42 27.57 7.34
CA THR A 164 13.27 26.32 8.08
C THR A 164 14.11 26.29 9.35
N TRP A 165 13.58 25.64 10.38
CA TRP A 165 14.33 25.38 11.61
C TRP A 165 15.17 24.13 11.46
N VAL A 166 16.48 24.30 11.46
CA VAL A 166 17.46 23.21 11.42
C VAL A 166 17.86 22.87 12.86
N SER A 167 17.63 21.62 13.26
CA SER A 167 18.08 21.12 14.57
C SER A 167 19.47 20.49 14.46
N HIS A 168 20.27 20.60 15.52
CA HIS A 168 21.58 19.94 15.61
C HIS A 168 21.47 18.42 15.75
N VAL A 169 20.35 17.92 16.27
CA VAL A 169 20.13 16.49 16.51
C VAL A 169 18.84 16.08 15.84
N THR A 170 18.91 15.06 14.98
CA THR A 170 17.73 14.39 14.46
C THR A 170 17.40 13.23 15.40
N PRO A 171 16.33 13.32 16.22
CA PRO A 171 15.94 12.21 17.07
C PRO A 171 15.49 11.05 16.19
N GLU A 172 15.96 9.86 16.51
CA GLU A 172 15.50 8.63 15.88
C GLU A 172 13.97 8.49 16.06
N SER A 173 13.28 8.26 14.94
CA SER A 173 11.82 8.09 14.89
C SER A 173 11.34 6.82 15.59
N LYS A 174 10.03 6.73 15.86
CA LYS A 174 9.42 5.54 16.47
C LYS A 174 9.62 4.27 15.62
N GLN A 175 9.62 4.42 14.30
CA GLN A 175 9.82 3.30 13.37
C GLN A 175 11.28 2.84 13.36
N GLN A 176 12.23 3.78 13.38
CA GLN A 176 13.66 3.46 13.44
C GLN A 176 14.03 2.82 14.79
N SER A 177 13.37 3.21 15.87
CA SER A 177 13.60 2.62 17.20
C SER A 177 12.92 1.26 17.40
N MET A 178 12.33 0.65 16.37
CA MET A 178 11.73 -0.68 16.49
C MET A 178 12.82 -1.74 16.61
N GLU A 179 12.71 -2.58 17.62
CA GLU A 179 13.67 -3.64 17.93
C GLU A 179 12.96 -4.98 18.06
N TRP A 180 13.59 -6.06 17.58
CA TRP A 180 13.10 -7.43 17.77
C TRP A 180 13.33 -7.87 19.20
N ARG A 181 12.30 -8.43 19.83
CA ARG A 181 12.34 -8.82 21.25
C ARG A 181 11.56 -10.09 21.52
N HIS A 182 11.94 -10.79 22.60
CA HIS A 182 11.14 -11.87 23.15
C HIS A 182 9.92 -11.31 23.89
N THR A 183 8.82 -12.06 23.89
CA THR A 183 7.52 -11.67 24.47
C THR A 183 7.59 -11.26 25.94
N HIS A 184 8.52 -11.82 26.71
CA HIS A 184 8.67 -11.59 28.14
C HIS A 184 9.76 -10.55 28.49
N SER A 185 10.44 -9.97 27.49
CA SER A 185 11.49 -8.99 27.75
C SER A 185 10.90 -7.64 28.14
N PRO A 186 11.50 -6.92 29.13
CA PRO A 186 11.01 -5.62 29.56
C PRO A 186 11.13 -4.60 28.43
N VAL A 187 10.12 -3.74 28.26
CA VAL A 187 10.08 -2.72 27.19
C VAL A 187 11.08 -1.61 27.48
N ARG A 188 11.95 -1.29 26.51
CA ARG A 188 12.87 -0.16 26.62
C ARG A 188 12.08 1.14 26.60
N VAL A 189 12.31 1.98 27.61
CA VAL A 189 11.74 3.31 27.65
C VAL A 189 12.71 4.28 26.99
N LYS A 190 12.22 5.06 26.02
CA LYS A 190 12.97 6.14 25.37
C LYS A 190 12.39 7.47 25.82
N ALA A 191 13.22 8.30 26.44
CA ALA A 191 12.83 9.65 26.79
C ALA A 191 12.58 10.48 25.51
N LYS A 192 11.51 11.27 25.50
CA LYS A 192 11.23 12.20 24.40
C LYS A 192 12.25 13.34 24.45
N GLN A 193 13.05 13.49 23.41
CA GLN A 193 13.97 14.60 23.29
C GLN A 193 13.22 15.89 22.92
N THR A 194 13.49 16.98 23.64
CA THR A 194 12.92 18.29 23.35
C THR A 194 13.83 19.03 22.37
N LEU A 195 13.36 19.25 21.13
CA LEU A 195 14.12 19.86 20.03
C LEU A 195 14.44 21.36 20.22
N SER A 196 13.95 21.98 21.29
CA SER A 196 13.95 23.45 21.44
C SER A 196 15.30 24.07 21.79
N GLN A 197 16.25 23.31 22.34
CA GLN A 197 17.47 23.88 22.93
C GLN A 197 18.61 24.13 21.94
N CYS A 198 18.59 23.47 20.78
CA CYS A 198 19.68 23.57 19.78
C CYS A 198 19.10 23.61 18.36
N LYS A 199 18.41 24.69 18.00
CA LYS A 199 17.93 24.95 16.64
C LYS A 199 18.43 26.28 16.09
N ILE A 200 18.66 26.32 14.79
CA ILE A 200 19.08 27.51 14.03
C ILE A 200 18.07 27.69 12.89
N MET A 201 17.66 28.92 12.61
CA MET A 201 16.81 29.21 11.45
C MET A 201 17.69 29.41 10.23
N ALA A 202 17.39 28.68 9.15
CA ALA A 202 18.03 28.84 7.86
C ALA A 202 17.02 29.43 6.86
N SER A 203 17.43 30.48 6.16
CA SER A 203 16.71 31.00 5.00
C SER A 203 17.41 30.50 3.74
N ILE A 204 16.71 29.76 2.89
CA ILE A 204 17.28 29.12 1.71
C ILE A 204 16.55 29.66 0.49
N PHE A 205 17.29 30.07 -0.54
CA PHE A 205 16.74 30.52 -1.81
C PHE A 205 17.35 29.74 -2.96
N TRP A 206 16.54 29.34 -3.93
CA TRP A 206 16.93 28.50 -5.06
C TRP A 206 16.09 28.79 -6.30
N ASP A 207 16.64 28.43 -7.45
CA ASP A 207 15.93 28.42 -8.74
C ASP A 207 16.05 27.04 -9.40
N ARG A 208 15.73 26.95 -10.70
CA ARG A 208 15.81 25.69 -11.45
C ARG A 208 17.23 25.13 -11.60
N HIS A 209 18.27 25.94 -11.43
CA HIS A 209 19.67 25.53 -11.54
C HIS A 209 20.27 25.13 -10.19
N GLY A 210 19.62 25.48 -9.07
CA GLY A 210 19.98 25.01 -7.74
C GLY A 210 19.96 26.13 -6.70
N VAL A 211 20.69 25.90 -5.61
CA VAL A 211 20.72 26.83 -4.47
C VAL A 211 21.45 28.11 -4.84
N LEU A 212 20.78 29.24 -4.68
CA LEU A 212 21.32 30.58 -4.94
C LEU A 212 21.97 31.16 -3.70
N PHE A 213 21.29 31.09 -2.55
CA PHE A 213 21.74 31.71 -1.33
C PHE A 213 21.21 30.98 -0.09
N VAL A 214 22.04 30.87 0.95
CA VAL A 214 21.66 30.34 2.26
C VAL A 214 22.16 31.33 3.31
N ASP A 215 21.28 31.77 4.20
CA ASP A 215 21.62 32.59 5.37
C ASP A 215 21.23 31.84 6.64
N PHE A 216 22.14 31.83 7.62
CA PHE A 216 21.89 31.22 8.92
C PHE A 216 21.73 32.30 9.96
N MET A 217 20.56 32.33 10.59
CA MET A 217 20.25 33.33 11.61
C MET A 217 20.97 32.99 12.92
N GLN A 218 21.51 33.99 13.61
CA GLN A 218 22.18 33.77 14.89
C GLN A 218 21.22 33.17 15.93
N ARG A 219 21.73 32.26 16.76
CA ARG A 219 20.94 31.62 17.82
C ARG A 219 20.36 32.68 18.77
N GLY A 220 19.10 32.46 19.18
CA GLY A 220 18.40 33.34 20.12
C GLY A 220 17.83 34.61 19.48
N THR A 221 18.03 34.84 18.18
CA THR A 221 17.36 35.91 17.44
C THR A 221 16.05 35.42 16.82
N THR A 222 15.19 36.35 16.39
CA THR A 222 13.92 36.06 15.69
C THR A 222 13.91 36.78 14.35
N MET A 223 13.43 36.11 13.30
CA MET A 223 13.26 36.73 11.99
C MET A 223 12.17 37.79 12.08
N ASN A 224 12.54 39.05 11.84
CA ASN A 224 11.63 40.16 11.74
C ASN A 224 11.73 40.79 10.34
N ALA A 225 10.84 41.74 10.03
CA ALA A 225 10.81 42.37 8.72
C ALA A 225 12.14 43.05 8.33
N VAL A 226 12.87 43.62 9.30
CA VAL A 226 14.15 44.31 9.05
C VAL A 226 15.24 43.30 8.72
N ALA A 227 15.36 42.24 9.52
CA ALA A 227 16.31 41.15 9.29
C ALA A 227 16.04 40.50 7.93
N TYR A 228 14.77 40.23 7.61
CA TYR A 228 14.38 39.68 6.32
C TYR A 228 14.72 40.61 5.16
N GLY A 229 14.49 41.91 5.30
CA GLY A 229 14.89 42.90 4.31
C GLY A 229 16.40 42.93 4.05
N GLN A 230 17.23 42.68 5.09
CA GLN A 230 18.67 42.53 4.91
C GLN A 230 19.02 41.24 4.15
N THR A 231 18.37 40.12 4.48
CA THR A 231 18.51 38.84 3.76
C THR A 231 18.18 39.00 2.28
N LEU A 232 17.09 39.70 1.92
CA LEU A 232 16.73 39.95 0.52
C LEU A 232 17.75 40.83 -0.22
N ARG A 233 18.37 41.80 0.45
CA ARG A 233 19.47 42.59 -0.14
C ARG A 233 20.70 41.71 -0.42
N LYS A 234 21.04 40.79 0.48
CA LYS A 234 22.12 39.80 0.26
C LYS A 234 21.76 38.86 -0.90
N LEU A 235 20.52 38.37 -0.94
CA LEU A 235 20.02 37.52 -2.02
C LEU A 235 20.15 38.20 -3.38
N ARG A 236 19.74 39.47 -3.50
CA ARG A 236 19.86 40.23 -4.76
C ARG A 236 21.30 40.25 -5.28
N ARG A 237 22.28 40.48 -4.40
CA ARG A 237 23.70 40.45 -4.75
C ARG A 237 24.14 39.05 -5.17
N ALA A 238 23.69 38.01 -4.47
CA ALA A 238 24.01 36.61 -4.79
C ALA A 238 23.47 36.19 -6.17
N ILE A 239 22.23 36.59 -6.51
CA ILE A 239 21.62 36.34 -7.82
C ILE A 239 22.43 37.02 -8.93
N GLN A 240 22.78 38.29 -8.75
CA GLN A 240 23.57 39.03 -9.73
C GLN A 240 24.91 38.33 -10.01
N ASN A 241 25.63 37.94 -8.95
CA ASN A 241 26.90 37.25 -9.10
C ASN A 241 26.74 35.90 -9.82
N LYS A 242 25.78 35.07 -9.41
CA LYS A 242 25.60 33.73 -10.00
C LYS A 242 25.12 33.75 -11.44
N ARG A 243 24.19 34.64 -11.79
CA ARG A 243 23.63 34.71 -13.15
C ARG A 243 24.59 35.37 -14.16
N LEU A 244 25.37 36.36 -13.73
CA LEU A 244 26.43 36.96 -14.58
C LEU A 244 27.51 35.95 -14.99
N HIS A 245 27.79 34.94 -14.17
CA HIS A 245 28.76 33.89 -14.50
C HIS A 245 28.19 32.82 -15.44
N ALA A 246 26.88 32.61 -15.46
CA ALA A 246 26.23 31.66 -16.37
C ALA A 246 26.30 32.15 -17.84
N ASP A 247 26.07 33.45 -18.09
CA ASP A 247 26.13 34.02 -19.44
C ASP A 247 27.54 34.07 -20.03
N ARG A 248 28.58 34.10 -19.18
CA ARG A 248 29.99 34.07 -19.63
C ARG A 248 30.49 32.66 -19.99
N GLY A 249 29.78 31.61 -19.55
CA GLY A 249 30.14 30.21 -19.84
C GLY A 249 29.75 29.72 -21.24
N ASN A 250 28.85 30.43 -21.95
CA ASN A 250 28.39 30.04 -23.28
C ASN A 250 29.22 30.60 -24.45
N PHE A 251 30.26 31.39 -24.17
CA PHE A 251 31.16 31.94 -25.21
C PHE A 251 32.55 31.28 -25.24
N ALA A 252 32.74 30.16 -24.55
CA ALA A 252 34.02 29.46 -24.53
C ALA A 252 33.85 27.97 -24.83
N THR A 253 33.77 27.62 -26.11
CA THR A 253 34.43 26.42 -26.66
C THR A 253 34.88 26.72 -28.10
N PRO A 254 36.00 26.12 -28.56
CA PRO A 254 36.88 26.65 -29.60
C PRO A 254 36.32 26.61 -31.02
#